data_AF-A0A1M5H6H0-F1
#
_entry.id   AF-A0A1M5H6H0-F1
#
_cell.length_a   1.000
_cell.length_b   1.000
_cell.length_c   1.000
_cell.angle_alpha   90.00
_cell.angle_beta   90.00
_cell.angle_gamma   90.00
#
_symmetry.space_group_name_H-M   'P 1'
#
loop_
_entity.id
_entity.type
_entity.pdbx_description
1 polymer ?
#
loop_
_entity_poly.entity_id
_entity_poly.type
_entity_poly.pdbx_seq_one_letter_code
_entity_poly.pdbx_strand_id
1 'polypeptide(L)'
;MSMFQKPKCITFDCYGTLVQWHAALERAVRSVLSTHREAQIWNDGRTGEIVEALRTRSMSEQQRPPYRDYKTVLRSSLAEVMLQRGLSPRSDDGEALLSCLRDIPPHPEVPAALARLKGEFRLAIISNSDDDLIAATVASIGVPIDFVVTSGQAHAYKPDHRLFRHAHAIIGVSPEETVHVGMGQVTDLKVCHELGIRAVWINRLDETLNQDWAPVSILPDLTSLPDLLARSPKGEGWHSAEIGSSER
;
A
#
# COMPACT_ATOMS: atom_id res chain seq x y z
N MET A 1 -29.96 1.67 14.19
CA MET A 1 -28.65 2.35 14.21
C MET A 1 -27.66 1.38 14.83
N SER A 2 -26.73 0.85 14.03
CA SER A 2 -25.72 -0.10 14.53
C SER A 2 -24.75 0.64 15.44
N MET A 3 -24.65 0.22 16.70
CA MET A 3 -23.59 0.67 17.60
C MET A 3 -22.23 0.31 16.99
N PHE A 4 -21.31 1.26 16.91
CA PHE A 4 -19.98 1.02 16.36
C PHE A 4 -19.22 0.05 17.24
N GLN A 5 -18.96 -1.16 16.73
CA GLN A 5 -18.16 -2.16 17.42
C GLN A 5 -16.66 -1.81 17.33
N LYS A 6 -15.98 -1.83 18.49
CA LYS A 6 -14.52 -1.72 18.56
C LYS A 6 -13.89 -2.84 17.71
N PRO A 7 -13.01 -2.53 16.75
CA PRO A 7 -12.39 -3.57 15.91
C PRO A 7 -11.51 -4.50 16.76
N LYS A 8 -11.47 -5.78 16.37
CA LYS A 8 -10.54 -6.79 16.93
C LYS A 8 -9.17 -6.73 16.27
N CYS A 9 -9.11 -6.27 15.02
CA CYS A 9 -7.87 -6.15 14.25
C CYS A 9 -7.90 -4.89 13.40
N ILE A 10 -6.76 -4.19 13.34
CA ILE A 10 -6.52 -3.15 12.35
C ILE A 10 -5.68 -3.78 11.24
N THR A 11 -6.15 -3.69 10.00
CA THR A 11 -5.41 -4.16 8.83
C THR A 11 -4.84 -2.95 8.09
N PHE A 12 -3.64 -3.10 7.53
CA PHE A 12 -2.94 -2.03 6.85
C PHE A 12 -2.54 -2.47 5.44
N ASP A 13 -2.70 -1.61 4.45
CA ASP A 13 -1.81 -1.63 3.30
C ASP A 13 -0.37 -1.31 3.72
N CYS A 14 0.63 -1.73 2.94
CA CYS A 14 2.05 -1.50 3.27
C CYS A 14 2.69 -0.41 2.41
N TYR A 15 2.74 -0.62 1.09
CA TYR A 15 3.54 0.21 0.19
C TYR A 15 2.89 1.58 -0.03
N GLY A 16 3.56 2.63 0.44
CA GLY A 16 3.05 3.99 0.41
C GLY A 16 2.22 4.34 1.65
N THR A 17 1.46 3.39 2.20
CA THR A 17 0.72 3.58 3.47
C THR A 17 1.66 3.58 4.68
N LEU A 18 2.42 2.50 4.89
CA LEU A 18 3.34 2.34 6.03
C LEU A 18 4.78 2.70 5.68
N VAL A 19 5.18 2.47 4.44
CA VAL A 19 6.58 2.63 4.01
C VAL A 19 6.71 3.52 2.78
N GLN A 20 7.89 4.11 2.59
CA GLN A 20 8.17 5.14 1.58
C GLN A 20 8.37 4.58 0.16
N TRP A 21 7.36 3.85 -0.35
CA TRP A 21 7.43 3.13 -1.63
C TRP A 21 7.80 4.01 -2.83
N HIS A 22 7.15 5.17 -2.99
CA HIS A 22 7.40 6.07 -4.13
C HIS A 22 8.87 6.52 -4.20
N ALA A 23 9.41 6.97 -3.06
CA ALA A 23 10.81 7.37 -2.97
C ALA A 23 11.78 6.19 -3.18
N ALA A 24 11.42 4.99 -2.70
CA ALA A 24 12.22 3.79 -2.91
C ALA A 24 12.24 3.35 -4.38
N LEU A 25 11.09 3.37 -5.06
CA LEU A 25 11.00 3.06 -6.49
C LEU A 25 11.81 4.06 -7.33
N GLU A 26 11.74 5.35 -7.01
CA GLU A 26 12.53 6.37 -7.70
C GLU A 26 14.04 6.13 -7.54
N ARG A 27 14.49 5.86 -6.31
CA ARG A 27 15.91 5.52 -6.05
C ARG A 27 16.33 4.25 -6.79
N ALA A 28 15.47 3.22 -6.78
CA ALA A 28 15.74 1.95 -7.44
C ALA A 28 15.89 2.12 -8.96
N VAL A 29 14.95 2.82 -9.60
CA VAL A 29 15.02 3.14 -11.03
C VAL A 29 16.26 3.97 -11.35
N ARG A 30 16.53 5.02 -10.56
CA ARG A 30 17.73 5.86 -10.73
C ARG A 30 19.02 5.02 -10.65
N SER A 31 19.09 4.09 -9.69
CA SER A 31 20.22 3.18 -9.53
C SER A 31 20.43 2.32 -10.78
N VAL A 32 19.35 1.69 -11.29
CA VAL A 32 19.39 0.89 -12.52
C VAL A 32 19.91 1.76 -13.67
N LEU A 33 19.27 2.90 -13.93
CA LEU A 33 19.60 3.80 -15.04
C LEU A 33 21.04 4.32 -14.99
N SER A 34 21.60 4.55 -13.79
CA SER A 34 22.98 5.03 -13.64
C SER A 34 24.03 4.11 -14.28
N THR A 35 23.72 2.83 -14.45
CA THR A 35 24.59 1.82 -15.05
C THR A 35 24.44 1.71 -16.58
N HIS A 36 23.45 2.38 -17.17
CA HIS A 36 23.15 2.36 -18.60
C HIS A 36 23.76 3.57 -19.31
N ARG A 37 24.64 3.33 -20.29
CA ARG A 37 25.29 4.42 -21.04
C ARG A 37 24.28 5.22 -21.86
N GLU A 38 23.28 4.54 -22.41
CA GLU A 38 22.17 5.14 -23.14
C GLU A 38 21.37 6.12 -22.27
N ALA A 39 21.17 5.76 -20.99
CA ALA A 39 20.51 6.61 -20.02
C ALA A 39 21.38 7.80 -19.57
N GLN A 40 22.72 7.67 -19.59
CA GLN A 40 23.63 8.78 -19.28
C GLN A 40 23.66 9.86 -20.37
N ILE A 41 23.22 9.54 -21.59
CA ILE A 41 23.04 10.53 -22.66
C ILE A 41 21.78 11.38 -22.42
N TRP A 42 20.83 10.90 -21.60
CA TRP A 42 19.65 11.65 -21.23
C TRP A 42 20.03 12.80 -20.31
N ASN A 43 20.03 14.00 -20.86
CA ASN A 43 20.40 15.23 -20.17
C ASN A 43 19.22 15.92 -19.46
N ASP A 44 18.09 15.22 -19.27
CA ASP A 44 16.78 15.85 -19.03
C ASP A 44 15.91 15.25 -17.90
N GLY A 45 16.42 14.33 -17.06
CA GLY A 45 15.68 13.94 -15.85
C GLY A 45 14.49 12.99 -16.06
N ARG A 46 14.48 12.20 -17.14
CA ARG A 46 13.46 11.15 -17.46
C ARG A 46 13.27 10.02 -16.43
N THR A 47 13.99 10.04 -15.31
CA THR A 47 13.78 9.05 -14.24
C THR A 47 12.33 9.03 -13.78
N GLY A 48 11.71 10.21 -13.61
CA GLY A 48 10.31 10.32 -13.22
C GLY A 48 9.34 9.67 -14.22
N GLU A 49 9.59 9.84 -15.53
CA GLU A 49 8.78 9.22 -16.57
C GLU A 49 8.86 7.69 -16.57
N ILE A 50 10.06 7.14 -16.30
CA ILE A 50 10.24 5.68 -16.19
C ILE A 50 9.60 5.15 -14.92
N VAL A 51 9.73 5.85 -13.79
CA VAL A 51 9.08 5.47 -12.54
C VAL A 51 7.57 5.39 -12.74
N GLU A 52 6.97 6.40 -13.37
CA GLU A 52 5.53 6.44 -13.61
C GLU A 52 5.07 5.39 -14.63
N ALA A 53 5.83 5.18 -15.71
CA ALA A 53 5.56 4.12 -16.68
C ALA A 53 5.68 2.73 -16.05
N LEU A 54 6.68 2.50 -15.19
CA LEU A 54 6.86 1.25 -14.45
C LEU A 54 5.72 1.00 -13.46
N ARG A 55 5.29 2.02 -12.71
CA ARG A 55 4.15 1.94 -11.80
C ARG A 55 2.88 1.56 -12.57
N THR A 56 2.57 2.30 -13.62
CA THR A 56 1.40 2.03 -14.48
C THR A 56 1.45 0.63 -15.08
N ARG A 57 2.62 0.24 -15.62
CA ARG A 57 2.76 -1.07 -16.26
C ARG A 57 2.63 -2.21 -15.26
N SER A 58 3.32 -2.12 -14.13
CA SER A 58 3.26 -3.15 -13.09
C SER A 58 1.84 -3.31 -12.51
N MET A 59 1.08 -2.23 -12.36
CA MET A 59 -0.32 -2.30 -11.96
C MET A 59 -1.19 -3.04 -13.00
N SER A 60 -0.98 -2.76 -14.29
CA SER A 60 -1.69 -3.47 -15.37
C SER A 60 -1.34 -4.96 -15.39
N GLU A 61 -0.05 -5.30 -15.27
CA GLU A 61 0.43 -6.69 -15.33
C GLU A 61 -0.05 -7.54 -14.15
N GLN A 62 -0.26 -6.95 -12.96
CA GLN A 62 -0.87 -7.62 -11.79
C GLN A 62 -2.29 -8.14 -12.08
N GLN A 63 -3.03 -7.50 -12.99
CA GLN A 63 -4.42 -7.86 -13.32
C GLN A 63 -4.51 -8.90 -14.46
N ARG A 64 -3.38 -9.35 -15.02
CA ARG A 64 -3.36 -10.28 -16.16
C ARG A 64 -3.25 -11.73 -15.68
N PRO A 65 -4.19 -12.62 -16.07
CA PRO A 65 -4.04 -14.06 -15.82
C PRO A 65 -3.02 -14.70 -16.77
N PRO A 66 -2.34 -15.79 -16.35
CA PRO A 66 -2.35 -16.37 -15.01
C PRO A 66 -1.62 -15.49 -13.97
N TYR A 67 -1.89 -15.70 -12.68
CA TYR A 67 -1.18 -15.03 -11.58
C TYR A 67 0.33 -15.22 -11.73
N ARG A 68 1.08 -14.13 -11.50
CA ARG A 68 2.54 -14.11 -11.40
C ARG A 68 2.94 -13.40 -10.13
N ASP A 69 4.02 -13.84 -9.49
CA ASP A 69 4.58 -13.20 -8.31
C ASP A 69 5.02 -11.75 -8.59
N TYR A 70 5.07 -10.94 -7.54
CA TYR A 70 5.21 -9.50 -7.67
C TYR A 70 6.59 -9.12 -8.21
N LYS A 71 7.63 -9.83 -7.77
CA LYS A 71 8.98 -9.69 -8.32
C LYS A 71 9.00 -9.96 -9.83
N THR A 72 8.36 -11.01 -10.31
CA THR A 72 8.24 -11.32 -11.75
C THR A 72 7.52 -10.21 -12.51
N VAL A 73 6.44 -9.65 -11.94
CA VAL A 73 5.74 -8.51 -12.52
C VAL A 73 6.66 -7.28 -12.61
N LEU A 74 7.41 -6.95 -11.55
CA LEU A 74 8.34 -5.83 -11.54
C LEU A 74 9.46 -5.99 -12.57
N ARG A 75 10.12 -7.15 -12.63
CA ARG A 75 11.20 -7.44 -13.59
C ARG A 75 10.73 -7.27 -15.03
N SER A 76 9.62 -7.91 -15.38
CA SER A 76 9.08 -7.87 -16.75
C SER A 76 8.57 -6.47 -17.13
N SER A 77 7.93 -5.76 -16.20
CA SER A 77 7.47 -4.39 -16.43
C SER A 77 8.64 -3.43 -16.64
N LEU A 78 9.72 -3.56 -15.86
CA LEU A 78 10.91 -2.74 -16.03
C LEU A 78 11.55 -2.97 -17.41
N ALA A 79 11.79 -4.23 -17.77
CA ALA A 79 12.40 -4.55 -19.06
C ALA A 79 11.58 -4.00 -20.24
N GLU A 80 10.25 -4.11 -20.18
CA GLU A 80 9.42 -3.56 -21.25
C GLU A 80 9.40 -2.03 -21.28
N VAL A 81 9.30 -1.37 -20.12
CA VAL A 81 9.36 0.10 -20.06
C VAL A 81 10.70 0.60 -20.59
N MET A 82 11.80 -0.07 -20.27
CA MET A 82 13.13 0.25 -20.79
C MET A 82 13.16 0.16 -22.32
N LEU A 83 12.68 -0.95 -22.90
CA LEU A 83 12.59 -1.11 -24.36
C LEU A 83 11.74 -0.01 -25.01
N GLN A 84 10.58 0.30 -24.44
CA GLN A 84 9.68 1.35 -24.94
C GLN A 84 10.30 2.76 -24.87
N ARG A 85 11.34 2.94 -24.05
CA ARG A 85 12.10 4.19 -23.91
C ARG A 85 13.43 4.17 -24.65
N GLY A 86 13.69 3.13 -25.46
CA GLY A 86 14.91 3.00 -26.26
C GLY A 86 16.15 2.60 -25.46
N LEU A 87 15.96 2.05 -24.25
CA LEU A 87 17.03 1.42 -23.47
C LEU A 87 17.08 -0.08 -23.78
N SER A 88 18.27 -0.66 -23.75
CA SER A 88 18.47 -2.10 -23.87
C SER A 88 18.46 -2.73 -22.47
N PRO A 89 17.41 -3.48 -22.06
CA PRO A 89 17.41 -4.12 -20.75
C PRO A 89 18.52 -5.15 -20.64
N ARG A 90 19.15 -5.21 -19.48
CA ARG A 90 20.16 -6.20 -19.11
C ARG A 90 19.54 -7.27 -18.22
N SER A 91 20.20 -8.41 -18.14
CA SER A 91 19.71 -9.55 -17.34
C SER A 91 19.71 -9.27 -15.82
N ASP A 92 20.49 -8.30 -15.35
CA ASP A 92 20.65 -7.94 -13.94
C ASP A 92 19.80 -6.74 -13.48
N ASP A 93 19.22 -5.95 -14.40
CA ASP A 93 18.44 -4.75 -14.07
C ASP A 93 17.27 -5.04 -13.13
N GLY A 94 16.60 -6.17 -13.34
CA GLY A 94 15.50 -6.62 -12.50
C GLY A 94 15.93 -6.93 -11.06
N GLU A 95 17.08 -7.59 -10.88
CA GLU A 95 17.62 -7.86 -9.54
C GLU A 95 18.12 -6.58 -8.87
N ALA A 96 18.75 -5.69 -9.64
CA ALA A 96 19.17 -4.38 -9.14
C ALA A 96 17.96 -3.58 -8.62
N LEU A 97 16.85 -3.54 -9.37
CA LEU A 97 15.60 -2.92 -8.92
C LEU A 97 15.11 -3.55 -7.61
N LEU A 98 14.98 -4.88 -7.56
CA LEU A 98 14.45 -5.59 -6.40
C LEU A 98 15.32 -5.46 -5.15
N SER A 99 16.64 -5.39 -5.32
CA SER A 99 17.57 -5.19 -4.22
C SER A 99 17.31 -3.88 -3.47
N CYS A 100 16.98 -2.81 -4.20
CA CYS A 100 16.62 -1.51 -3.62
C CYS A 100 15.24 -1.49 -2.97
N LEU A 101 14.38 -2.45 -3.29
CA LEU A 101 12.99 -2.52 -2.80
C LEU A 101 12.81 -3.51 -1.64
N ARG A 102 13.88 -4.19 -1.21
CA ARG A 102 13.81 -5.19 -0.13
C ARG A 102 13.66 -4.58 1.26
N ASP A 103 14.33 -3.45 1.51
CA ASP A 103 14.35 -2.77 2.82
C ASP A 103 13.90 -1.31 2.69
N ILE A 104 12.59 -1.12 2.54
CA ILE A 104 12.00 0.20 2.39
C ILE A 104 11.74 0.78 3.77
N PRO A 105 12.26 1.99 4.10
CA PRO A 105 12.05 2.57 5.41
C PRO A 105 10.58 2.94 5.63
N PRO A 106 10.07 2.79 6.87
CA PRO A 106 8.76 3.30 7.23
C PRO A 106 8.69 4.83 7.08
N HIS A 107 7.47 5.36 6.97
CA HIS A 107 7.28 6.80 7.18
C HIS A 107 7.61 7.16 8.65
N PRO A 108 8.13 8.36 8.94
CA PRO A 108 8.66 8.69 10.27
C PRO A 108 7.69 8.48 11.44
N GLU A 109 6.39 8.71 11.22
CA GLU A 109 5.34 8.60 12.24
C GLU A 109 4.86 7.16 12.47
N VAL A 110 5.11 6.26 11.51
CA VAL A 110 4.52 4.92 11.48
C VAL A 110 4.92 4.07 12.70
N PRO A 111 6.20 3.97 13.10
CA PRO A 111 6.58 3.17 14.26
C PRO A 111 5.87 3.63 15.54
N ALA A 112 5.78 4.95 15.78
CA ALA A 112 5.13 5.50 16.96
C ALA A 112 3.61 5.27 16.94
N ALA A 113 2.96 5.47 15.79
CA ALA A 113 1.52 5.24 15.64
C ALA A 113 1.15 3.77 15.83
N LEU A 114 1.90 2.85 15.19
CA LEU A 114 1.65 1.42 15.33
C LEU A 114 1.96 0.90 16.73
N ALA A 115 2.99 1.41 17.41
CA ALA A 115 3.28 1.03 18.80
C ALA A 115 2.12 1.36 19.75
N ARG A 116 1.48 2.54 19.57
CA ARG A 116 0.27 2.92 20.33
C ARG A 116 -0.89 1.96 20.05
N LEU A 117 -1.13 1.63 18.78
CA LEU A 117 -2.21 0.72 18.38
C LEU A 117 -1.98 -0.71 18.86
N LYS A 118 -0.73 -1.18 18.87
CA LYS A 118 -0.36 -2.54 19.25
C LYS A 118 -0.72 -2.88 20.69
N GLY A 119 -0.79 -1.87 21.57
CA GLY A 119 -1.23 -2.04 22.96
C GLY A 119 -2.71 -2.42 23.10
N GLU A 120 -3.53 -2.19 22.07
CA GLU A 120 -4.98 -2.39 22.14
C GLU A 120 -5.55 -3.31 21.05
N PHE A 121 -4.86 -3.45 19.92
CA PHE A 121 -5.35 -4.14 18.75
C PHE A 121 -4.35 -5.17 18.23
N ARG A 122 -4.86 -6.21 17.57
CA ARG A 122 -4.04 -6.97 16.63
C ARG A 122 -3.76 -6.12 15.40
N LEU A 123 -2.54 -6.19 14.89
CA LEU A 123 -2.11 -5.47 13.69
C LEU A 123 -1.83 -6.48 12.59
N ALA A 124 -2.36 -6.24 11.41
CA ALA A 124 -2.15 -7.07 10.24
C ALA A 124 -1.79 -6.24 9.01
N ILE A 125 -0.98 -6.79 8.11
CA ILE A 125 -0.67 -6.18 6.81
C ILE A 125 -1.34 -7.01 5.71
N ILE A 126 -1.98 -6.33 4.74
CA ILE A 126 -2.54 -6.90 3.52
C ILE A 126 -1.91 -6.17 2.32
N SER A 127 -0.98 -6.82 1.63
CA SER A 127 -0.15 -6.15 0.63
C SER A 127 -0.02 -6.92 -0.69
N ASN A 128 0.03 -6.17 -1.79
CA ASN A 128 0.43 -6.69 -3.10
C ASN A 128 1.96 -6.85 -3.11
N SER A 129 2.44 -8.03 -2.69
CA SER A 129 3.86 -8.34 -2.61
C SER A 129 4.09 -9.85 -2.57
N ASP A 130 5.36 -10.22 -2.53
CA ASP A 130 5.81 -11.59 -2.22
C ASP A 130 6.31 -11.65 -0.78
N ASP A 131 6.16 -12.82 -0.14
CA ASP A 131 6.52 -13.01 1.27
C ASP A 131 7.98 -12.67 1.56
N ASP A 132 8.90 -13.07 0.68
CA ASP A 132 10.33 -12.83 0.85
C ASP A 132 10.74 -11.39 0.50
N LEU A 133 9.97 -10.70 -0.36
CA LEU A 133 10.24 -9.31 -0.71
C LEU A 133 9.81 -8.36 0.42
N ILE A 134 8.64 -8.61 1.03
CA ILE A 134 8.10 -7.72 2.05
C ILE A 134 8.74 -7.94 3.44
N ALA A 135 9.31 -9.11 3.71
CA ALA A 135 9.77 -9.51 5.05
C ALA A 135 10.70 -8.50 5.73
N ALA A 136 11.76 -8.05 5.03
CA ALA A 136 12.71 -7.08 5.60
C ALA A 136 12.06 -5.70 5.80
N THR A 137 11.19 -5.29 4.88
CA THR A 137 10.41 -4.05 5.01
C THR A 137 9.45 -4.09 6.21
N VAL A 138 8.82 -5.24 6.51
CA VAL A 138 8.01 -5.37 7.73
C VAL A 138 8.88 -5.31 8.98
N ALA A 139 10.05 -5.95 8.97
CA ALA A 139 10.97 -5.91 10.10
C ALA A 139 11.47 -4.49 10.40
N SER A 140 11.70 -3.66 9.37
CA SER A 140 12.18 -2.29 9.53
C SER A 140 11.17 -1.32 10.15
N ILE A 141 9.88 -1.70 10.22
CA ILE A 141 8.85 -0.93 10.93
C ILE A 141 9.15 -0.85 12.45
N GLY A 142 9.81 -1.87 13.01
CA GLY A 142 10.19 -1.88 14.42
C GLY A 142 9.04 -2.10 15.41
N VAL A 143 7.86 -2.50 14.94
CA VAL A 143 6.69 -2.86 15.76
C VAL A 143 6.21 -4.26 15.38
N PRO A 144 5.90 -5.14 16.34
CA PRO A 144 5.38 -6.47 16.04
C PRO A 144 4.05 -6.42 15.26
N ILE A 145 4.03 -7.06 14.10
CA ILE A 145 2.84 -7.28 13.28
C ILE A 145 2.37 -8.72 13.47
N ASP A 146 1.11 -8.92 13.84
CA ASP A 146 0.57 -10.25 14.16
C ASP A 146 0.35 -11.10 12.92
N PHE A 147 -0.01 -10.48 11.79
CA PHE A 147 -0.26 -11.16 10.53
C PHE A 147 0.29 -10.36 9.35
N VAL A 148 0.98 -11.02 8.42
CA VAL A 148 1.37 -10.44 7.13
C VAL A 148 0.79 -11.32 6.04
N VAL A 149 -0.20 -10.79 5.31
CA VAL A 149 -0.90 -11.49 4.25
C VAL A 149 -0.57 -10.83 2.91
N THR A 150 -0.01 -11.60 2.00
CA THR A 150 0.47 -11.11 0.70
C THR A 150 -0.39 -11.59 -0.45
N SER A 151 -0.29 -10.91 -1.60
CA SER A 151 -0.87 -11.41 -2.85
C SER A 151 -0.28 -12.74 -3.29
N GLY A 152 0.98 -13.02 -2.90
CA GLY A 152 1.62 -14.33 -3.04
C GLY A 152 0.83 -15.46 -2.37
N GLN A 153 0.46 -15.28 -1.10
CA GLN A 153 -0.31 -16.28 -0.34
C GLN A 153 -1.72 -16.50 -0.90
N ALA A 154 -2.38 -15.41 -1.34
CA ALA A 154 -3.74 -15.48 -1.87
C ALA A 154 -3.82 -15.84 -3.36
N HIS A 155 -2.69 -15.87 -4.08
CA HIS A 155 -2.64 -15.95 -5.55
C HIS A 155 -3.58 -14.92 -6.23
N ALA A 156 -3.65 -13.72 -5.66
CA ALA A 156 -4.53 -12.64 -6.08
C ALA A 156 -4.01 -11.29 -5.61
N TYR A 157 -4.03 -10.28 -6.48
CA TYR A 157 -3.68 -8.90 -6.14
C TYR A 157 -4.93 -8.09 -5.80
N LYS A 158 -4.84 -7.14 -4.86
CA LYS A 158 -5.81 -6.04 -4.78
C LYS A 158 -5.91 -5.39 -6.18
N PRO A 159 -7.12 -5.07 -6.69
CA PRO A 159 -8.42 -5.01 -5.99
C PRO A 159 -9.24 -6.32 -6.00
N ASP A 160 -8.67 -7.47 -6.35
CA ASP A 160 -9.38 -8.74 -6.25
C ASP A 160 -9.74 -9.05 -4.78
N HIS A 161 -11.03 -9.26 -4.53
CA HIS A 161 -11.56 -9.55 -3.18
C HIS A 161 -10.95 -10.80 -2.55
N ARG A 162 -10.42 -11.74 -3.34
CA ARG A 162 -9.80 -12.97 -2.85
C ARG A 162 -8.70 -12.69 -1.83
N LEU A 163 -7.90 -11.64 -2.01
CA LEU A 163 -6.84 -11.30 -1.07
C LEU A 163 -7.39 -10.85 0.30
N PHE A 164 -8.38 -9.95 0.33
CA PHE A 164 -9.02 -9.53 1.58
C PHE A 164 -9.77 -10.69 2.27
N ARG A 165 -10.51 -11.50 1.50
CA ARG A 165 -11.21 -12.68 2.04
C ARG A 165 -10.24 -13.69 2.63
N HIS A 166 -9.12 -13.94 1.95
CA HIS A 166 -8.06 -14.81 2.44
C HIS A 166 -7.44 -14.27 3.73
N ALA A 167 -7.14 -12.97 3.78
CA ALA A 167 -6.61 -12.32 4.97
C ALA A 167 -7.57 -12.42 6.16
N HIS A 168 -8.86 -12.13 5.97
CA HIS A 168 -9.85 -12.23 7.05
C HIS A 168 -10.01 -13.66 7.57
N ALA A 169 -9.93 -14.66 6.69
CA ALA A 169 -9.94 -16.07 7.08
C ALA A 169 -8.71 -16.45 7.94
N ILE A 170 -7.51 -15.98 7.58
CA ILE A 170 -6.28 -16.20 8.35
C ILE A 170 -6.34 -15.51 9.72
N ILE A 171 -6.79 -14.25 9.74
CA ILE A 171 -6.85 -13.42 10.96
C ILE A 171 -7.98 -13.88 11.90
N GLY A 172 -9.01 -14.53 11.34
CA GLY A 172 -10.19 -15.00 12.06
C GLY A 172 -11.12 -13.85 12.46
N VAL A 173 -11.48 -12.98 11.51
CA VAL A 173 -12.30 -11.78 11.74
C VAL A 173 -13.35 -11.58 10.65
N SER A 174 -14.49 -11.02 11.02
CA SER A 174 -15.50 -10.54 10.06
C SER A 174 -15.21 -9.10 9.59
N PRO A 175 -15.83 -8.61 8.50
CA PRO A 175 -15.71 -7.22 8.08
C PRO A 175 -15.97 -6.19 9.19
N GLU A 176 -16.99 -6.41 10.02
CA GLU A 176 -17.39 -5.50 11.11
C GLU A 176 -16.35 -5.43 12.23
N GLU A 177 -15.59 -6.52 12.42
CA GLU A 177 -14.53 -6.64 13.42
C GLU A 177 -13.19 -6.03 12.98
N THR A 178 -13.15 -5.43 11.79
CA THR A 178 -11.94 -4.84 11.23
C THR A 178 -12.13 -3.37 10.86
N VAL A 179 -11.01 -2.65 10.87
CA VAL A 179 -10.83 -1.41 10.14
C VAL A 179 -9.60 -1.60 9.26
N HIS A 180 -9.72 -1.29 7.97
CA HIS A 180 -8.61 -1.26 7.04
C HIS A 180 -8.05 0.16 6.91
N VAL A 181 -6.73 0.28 6.87
CA VAL A 181 -6.02 1.56 6.74
C VAL A 181 -5.13 1.45 5.51
N GLY A 182 -5.40 2.28 4.50
CA GLY A 182 -4.68 2.22 3.24
C GLY A 182 -4.73 3.55 2.51
N MET A 183 -3.83 3.72 1.54
CA MET A 183 -3.81 4.92 0.70
C MET A 183 -4.45 4.71 -0.68
N GLY A 184 -4.62 3.48 -1.14
CA GLY A 184 -5.10 3.22 -2.50
C GLY A 184 -6.63 3.31 -2.61
N GLN A 185 -7.13 4.26 -3.40
CA GLN A 185 -8.58 4.37 -3.61
C GLN A 185 -9.18 3.12 -4.26
N VAL A 186 -8.54 2.57 -5.30
CA VAL A 186 -9.03 1.37 -6.00
C VAL A 186 -8.62 0.09 -5.28
N THR A 187 -7.38 0.00 -4.81
CA THR A 187 -6.86 -1.23 -4.19
C THR A 187 -7.38 -1.45 -2.77
N ASP A 188 -7.70 -0.38 -2.05
CA ASP A 188 -8.10 -0.43 -0.65
C ASP A 188 -9.55 0.06 -0.46
N LEU A 189 -9.86 1.33 -0.77
CA LEU A 189 -11.18 1.90 -0.45
C LEU A 189 -12.33 1.23 -1.19
N LYS A 190 -12.21 1.06 -2.51
CA LYS A 190 -13.20 0.35 -3.33
C LYS A 190 -13.44 -1.06 -2.82
N VAL A 191 -12.37 -1.80 -2.53
CA VAL A 191 -12.47 -3.18 -2.03
C VAL A 191 -13.15 -3.21 -0.66
N CYS A 192 -12.78 -2.30 0.23
CA CYS A 192 -13.39 -2.18 1.55
C CYS A 192 -14.88 -1.85 1.44
N HIS A 193 -15.25 -0.89 0.59
CA HIS A 193 -16.63 -0.54 0.31
C HIS A 193 -17.44 -1.75 -0.19
N GLU A 194 -16.94 -2.45 -1.21
CA GLU A 194 -17.60 -3.62 -1.82
C GLU A 194 -17.73 -4.82 -0.85
N LEU A 195 -16.87 -4.90 0.16
CA LEU A 195 -16.87 -5.96 1.17
C LEU A 195 -17.51 -5.53 2.51
N GLY A 196 -18.01 -4.29 2.63
CA GLY A 196 -18.57 -3.78 3.87
C GLY A 196 -17.54 -3.59 5.00
N ILE A 197 -16.25 -3.45 4.66
CA ILE A 197 -15.16 -3.21 5.59
C ILE A 197 -15.03 -1.70 5.81
N ARG A 198 -14.89 -1.29 7.08
CA ARG A 198 -14.62 0.11 7.41
C ARG A 198 -13.21 0.46 7.00
N ALA A 199 -13.02 1.59 6.32
CA ALA A 199 -11.71 2.05 5.88
C ALA A 199 -11.35 3.43 6.43
N VAL A 200 -10.10 3.64 6.83
CA VAL A 200 -9.48 4.96 7.02
C VAL A 200 -8.54 5.20 5.86
N TRP A 201 -8.73 6.30 5.14
CA TRP A 201 -7.88 6.65 4.01
C TRP A 201 -6.70 7.50 4.45
N ILE A 202 -5.50 7.07 4.08
CA ILE A 202 -4.26 7.82 4.33
C ILE A 202 -3.89 8.59 3.06
N ASN A 203 -4.33 9.85 2.97
CA ASN A 203 -4.16 10.71 1.80
C ASN A 203 -2.85 11.50 1.85
N ARG A 204 -1.72 10.82 1.67
CA ARG A 204 -0.38 11.45 1.67
C ARG A 204 -0.12 12.34 0.46
N LEU A 205 -0.88 12.14 -0.62
CA LEU A 205 -0.65 12.74 -1.93
C LEU A 205 -1.63 13.88 -2.24
N ASP A 206 -2.48 14.26 -1.28
CA ASP A 206 -3.53 15.28 -1.44
C ASP A 206 -4.43 15.01 -2.66
N GLU A 207 -4.78 13.73 -2.85
CA GLU A 207 -5.64 13.29 -3.94
C GLU A 207 -7.10 13.67 -3.67
N THR A 208 -7.86 13.92 -4.74
CA THR A 208 -9.32 14.05 -4.65
C THR A 208 -9.95 12.70 -4.34
N LEU A 209 -10.79 12.65 -3.31
CA LEU A 209 -11.55 11.45 -2.96
C LEU A 209 -12.59 11.11 -4.03
N ASN A 210 -12.63 9.85 -4.45
CA ASN A 210 -13.81 9.28 -5.09
C ASN A 210 -14.91 9.02 -4.03
N GLN A 211 -16.00 9.78 -4.13
CA GLN A 211 -17.11 9.74 -3.19
C GLN A 211 -17.88 8.40 -3.20
N ASP A 212 -17.76 7.60 -4.26
CA ASP A 212 -18.40 6.28 -4.34
C ASP A 212 -17.89 5.31 -3.26
N TRP A 213 -16.68 5.53 -2.76
CA TRP A 213 -16.00 4.65 -1.78
C TRP A 213 -15.55 5.43 -0.55
N ALA A 214 -16.42 6.32 -0.05
CA ALA A 214 -16.11 7.20 1.07
C ALA A 214 -15.61 6.40 2.31
N PRO A 215 -14.43 6.73 2.85
CA PRO A 215 -13.91 6.12 4.07
C PRO A 215 -14.60 6.70 5.31
N VAL A 216 -14.43 6.04 6.45
CA VAL A 216 -14.94 6.55 7.74
C VAL A 216 -14.15 7.76 8.24
N SER A 217 -12.92 7.94 7.75
CA SER A 217 -12.07 9.09 8.03
C SER A 217 -10.97 9.20 6.98
N ILE A 218 -10.46 10.41 6.78
CA ILE A 218 -9.34 10.73 5.91
C ILE A 218 -8.29 11.41 6.77
N LEU A 219 -7.07 10.89 6.73
CA LEU A 219 -5.92 11.45 7.45
C LEU A 219 -4.77 11.69 6.46
N PRO A 220 -3.95 12.73 6.64
CA PRO A 220 -2.78 12.95 5.78
C PRO A 220 -1.66 11.92 6.05
N ASP A 221 -1.61 11.38 7.27
CA ASP A 221 -0.62 10.41 7.74
C ASP A 221 -1.19 9.59 8.92
N LEU A 222 -0.37 8.77 9.57
CA LEU A 222 -0.81 7.92 10.68
C LEU A 222 -0.81 8.60 12.06
N THR A 223 -0.38 9.86 12.19
CA THR A 223 -0.16 10.54 13.48
C THR A 223 -1.41 10.52 14.36
N SER A 224 -2.56 10.87 13.77
CA SER A 224 -3.85 10.96 14.49
C SER A 224 -4.64 9.65 14.51
N LEU A 225 -4.16 8.60 13.83
CA LEU A 225 -4.86 7.33 13.71
C LEU A 225 -5.10 6.63 15.06
N PRO A 226 -4.15 6.58 16.01
CA PRO A 226 -4.39 5.95 17.30
C PRO A 226 -5.49 6.66 18.09
N ASP A 227 -5.51 8.00 18.07
CA ASP A 227 -6.53 8.78 18.77
C ASP A 227 -7.90 8.63 18.11
N LEU A 228 -7.95 8.54 16.78
CA LEU A 228 -9.14 8.19 16.04
C LEU A 228 -9.68 6.83 16.54
N LEU A 229 -8.88 5.77 16.44
CA LEU A 229 -9.35 4.42 16.77
C LEU A 229 -9.67 4.21 18.26
N ALA A 230 -8.98 4.92 19.16
CA ALA A 230 -9.26 4.93 20.59
C ALA A 230 -10.57 5.65 20.94
N ARG A 231 -10.96 6.67 20.16
CA ARG A 231 -12.19 7.46 20.34
C ARG A 231 -13.46 6.71 19.95
N SER A 232 -13.41 5.46 19.47
CA SER A 232 -14.62 4.64 19.30
C SER A 232 -15.31 4.49 20.67
N PRO A 233 -16.37 5.26 20.95
CA PRO A 233 -16.91 5.33 22.29
C PRO A 233 -17.63 4.03 22.60
N LYS A 234 -17.73 3.74 23.89
CA LYS A 234 -18.85 2.98 24.43
C LYS A 234 -20.16 3.68 24.01
N GLY A 235 -20.69 3.37 22.83
CA GLY A 235 -22.09 3.65 22.46
C GLY A 235 -22.44 4.97 21.75
N GLU A 236 -21.51 5.83 21.35
CA GLU A 236 -21.84 7.02 20.54
C GLU A 236 -21.18 6.97 19.16
N GLY A 237 -21.95 7.25 18.12
CA GLY A 237 -21.56 6.98 16.74
C GLY A 237 -20.50 7.92 16.21
N TRP A 238 -19.74 7.43 15.23
CA TRP A 238 -18.88 8.25 14.40
C TRP A 238 -19.76 9.16 13.54
N HIS A 239 -19.71 10.47 13.78
CA HIS A 239 -20.30 11.46 12.87
C HIS A 239 -19.24 11.85 11.84
N SER A 240 -19.59 11.74 10.56
CA SER A 240 -18.81 12.33 9.46
C SER A 240 -18.63 13.81 9.76
N ALA A 241 -17.38 14.27 9.91
CA ALA A 241 -17.10 15.69 10.03
C ALA A 241 -17.56 16.37 8.74
N GLU A 242 -18.47 17.34 8.86
CA GLU A 242 -18.93 18.17 7.76
C GLU A 242 -17.72 18.86 7.11
N ILE A 243 -17.57 18.65 5.80
CA ILE A 243 -16.59 19.33 4.97
C ILE A 243 -17.05 20.79 4.91
N GLY A 244 -16.37 21.67 5.65
CA GLY A 244 -16.61 23.10 5.62
C GLY A 244 -16.44 23.65 4.20
N SER A 245 -17.55 23.98 3.55
CA SER A 245 -17.58 24.78 2.34
C SER A 245 -17.07 26.19 2.65
N SER A 246 -15.81 26.44 2.32
CA SER A 246 -15.27 27.80 2.25
C SER A 246 -15.76 28.43 0.94
N GLU A 247 -16.82 29.23 1.03
CA GLU A 247 -17.11 30.27 0.02
C GLU A 247 -15.95 31.26 -0.05
N ARG A 248 -15.42 31.48 -1.26
CA ARG A 248 -14.99 32.79 -1.76
C ARG A 248 -14.86 32.78 -3.27
#